data_AF-A0A9E0U0A2-F1
#
_entry.id   AF-A0A9E0U0A2-F1
#
_cell.length_a   1.000
_cell.length_b   1.000
_cell.length_c   1.000
_cell.angle_alpha   90.00
_cell.angle_beta   90.00
_cell.angle_gamma   90.00
#
_symmetry.space_group_name_H-M   'P 1'
#
loop_
_entity.id
_entity.type
_entity.pdbx_description
1 polymer ?
#
loop_
_entity_poly.entity_id
_entity_poly.type
_entity_poly.pdbx_seq_one_letter_code
_entity_poly.pdbx_strand_id
1 'polypeptide(L)'
;MFSRSFYCGAFFRGYVGPVMAQAALVEGKDAIAARGRLYVDGRALIGPAGKTFEFKSAESAALWASINKQRGERERELIATIGAENVAVYRARKRGALETVAGNVIAAAGRLANGAKREALIAESFFLMEKWNGN
;
A
#
# COMPACT_ATOMS: atom_id res chain seq x y z
N MET A 1 15.59 -29.71 9.35
CA MET A 1 14.13 -29.94 9.41
C MET A 1 13.48 -28.90 8.50
N PHE A 2 13.25 -29.24 7.23
CA PHE A 2 12.70 -28.30 6.24
C PHE A 2 11.18 -28.36 6.28
N SER A 3 10.55 -27.35 6.89
CA SER A 3 9.08 -27.20 6.84
C SER A 3 8.68 -26.73 5.45
N ARG A 4 8.18 -27.66 4.63
CA ARG A 4 7.48 -27.36 3.37
C ARG A 4 6.06 -26.93 3.72
N SER A 5 5.86 -25.63 3.90
CA SER A 5 4.53 -25.05 4.05
C SER A 5 3.83 -25.09 2.69
N PHE A 6 2.99 -26.11 2.49
CA PHE A 6 2.02 -26.18 1.41
C PHE A 6 0.95 -25.10 1.64
N TYR A 7 1.13 -23.90 1.10
CA TYR A 7 0.04 -22.92 1.02
C TYR A 7 -0.87 -23.29 -0.16
N CYS A 8 -1.84 -24.14 0.17
CA CYS A 8 -3.03 -24.44 -0.61
C CYS A 8 -3.82 -23.13 -0.87
N GLY A 9 -3.81 -22.66 -2.12
CA GLY A 9 -4.89 -21.90 -2.75
C GLY A 9 -5.53 -20.74 -1.97
N ALA A 10 -4.75 -19.77 -1.50
CA ALA A 10 -5.33 -18.48 -1.12
C ALA A 10 -5.85 -17.79 -2.40
N PHE A 11 -7.18 -17.66 -2.51
CA PHE A 11 -7.82 -16.91 -3.58
C PHE A 11 -7.30 -15.46 -3.59
N PHE A 12 -6.46 -15.12 -4.57
CA PHE A 12 -6.08 -13.73 -4.81
C PHE A 12 -7.33 -12.96 -5.23
N ARG A 13 -7.93 -12.15 -4.34
CA ARG A 13 -9.17 -11.41 -4.63
C ARG A 13 -8.89 -9.92 -4.64
N GLY A 14 -9.10 -9.29 -5.79
CA GLY A 14 -9.11 -7.84 -5.93
C GLY A 14 -7.73 -7.19 -6.00
N TYR A 15 -7.72 -5.88 -5.76
CA TYR A 15 -6.55 -5.02 -5.93
C TYR A 15 -6.32 -4.17 -4.68
N VAL A 16 -5.09 -3.70 -4.50
CA VAL A 16 -4.71 -2.81 -3.40
C VAL A 16 -3.79 -1.70 -3.93
N GLY A 17 -4.04 -0.47 -3.47
CA GLY A 17 -3.18 0.68 -3.78
C GLY A 17 -1.86 0.65 -3.00
N PRO A 18 -0.89 1.50 -3.38
CA PRO A 18 0.46 1.45 -2.83
C PRO A 18 0.55 1.81 -1.35
N VAL A 19 -0.24 2.76 -0.86
CA VAL A 19 -0.17 3.22 0.53
C VAL A 19 -0.94 2.28 1.46
N MET A 20 -2.08 1.75 1.04
CA MET A 20 -2.74 0.66 1.78
C MET A 20 -1.88 -0.60 1.81
N ALA A 21 -1.20 -0.94 0.70
CA ALA A 21 -0.27 -2.07 0.68
C ALA A 21 0.91 -1.85 1.63
N GLN A 22 1.47 -0.64 1.67
CA GLN A 22 2.50 -0.28 2.65
C GLN A 22 2.00 -0.47 4.09
N ALA A 23 0.80 0.04 4.41
CA ALA A 23 0.23 -0.09 5.75
C ALA A 23 0.07 -1.58 6.16
N ALA A 24 -0.47 -2.41 5.26
CA ALA A 24 -0.59 -3.84 5.47
C ALA A 24 0.77 -4.53 5.73
N LEU A 25 1.81 -4.17 4.98
CA LEU A 25 3.16 -4.72 5.20
C LEU A 25 3.73 -4.37 6.58
N VAL A 26 3.48 -3.15 7.06
CA VAL A 26 3.91 -2.71 8.40
C VAL A 26 3.10 -3.42 9.49
N GLU A 27 1.86 -3.81 9.22
CA GLU A 27 1.03 -4.67 10.08
C GLU A 27 1.44 -6.15 10.04
N GLY A 28 2.47 -6.51 9.27
CA GLY A 28 2.96 -7.87 9.17
C GLY A 28 2.19 -8.77 8.21
N LYS A 29 1.36 -8.19 7.32
CA LYS A 29 0.70 -8.96 6.25
C LYS A 29 1.72 -9.47 5.24
N ASP A 30 1.40 -10.63 4.66
CA ASP A 30 2.28 -11.29 3.69
C ASP A 30 2.35 -10.54 2.35
N ALA A 31 3.53 -10.58 1.74
CA ALA A 31 3.79 -10.18 0.36
C ALA A 31 4.22 -11.41 -0.45
N ILE A 32 3.49 -11.70 -1.53
CA ILE A 32 3.74 -12.86 -2.39
C ILE A 32 3.92 -12.38 -3.83
N ALA A 33 5.03 -12.77 -4.46
CA ALA A 33 5.25 -12.54 -5.88
C ALA A 33 4.76 -13.74 -6.69
N ALA A 34 3.82 -13.53 -7.61
CA ALA A 34 3.30 -14.59 -8.48
C ALA A 34 2.90 -14.04 -9.85
N ARG A 35 3.23 -14.76 -10.93
CA ARG A 35 2.86 -14.40 -12.31
C ARG A 35 3.24 -12.95 -12.68
N GLY A 36 4.45 -12.53 -12.29
CA GLY A 36 4.96 -11.19 -12.55
C GLY A 36 4.30 -10.07 -11.75
N ARG A 37 3.48 -10.38 -10.73
CA ARG A 37 2.76 -9.40 -9.90
C ARG A 37 3.13 -9.57 -8.44
N LEU A 38 3.02 -8.49 -7.68
CA LEU A 38 3.07 -8.52 -6.23
C LEU A 38 1.65 -8.55 -5.67
N TYR A 39 1.41 -9.44 -4.72
CA TYR A 39 0.19 -9.50 -3.93
C TYR A 39 0.53 -9.16 -2.48
N VAL A 40 -0.25 -8.30 -1.87
CA VAL A 40 -0.15 -7.94 -0.45
C VAL A 40 -1.48 -8.26 0.21
N ASP A 41 -1.47 -9.06 1.27
CA ASP A 41 -2.71 -9.48 1.95
C ASP A 41 -3.72 -10.11 0.96
N GLY A 42 -3.21 -10.95 0.06
CA GLY A 42 -4.00 -11.61 -1.00
C GLY A 42 -4.48 -10.72 -2.15
N ARG A 43 -4.21 -9.41 -2.14
CA ARG A 43 -4.68 -8.44 -3.16
C ARG A 43 -3.56 -8.04 -4.11
N ALA A 44 -3.85 -7.95 -5.40
CA ALA A 44 -2.85 -7.56 -6.40
C ALA A 44 -2.50 -6.06 -6.30
N LEU A 45 -1.21 -5.75 -6.18
CA LEU A 45 -0.74 -4.37 -6.13
C LEU A 45 -1.00 -3.65 -7.46
N ILE A 46 -1.63 -2.48 -7.37
CA ILE A 46 -1.79 -1.53 -8.47
C ILE A 46 -1.10 -0.21 -8.13
N GLY A 47 -0.63 0.47 -9.17
CA GLY A 47 -0.11 1.83 -9.05
C GLY A 47 -1.23 2.86 -8.92
N PRO A 48 -0.89 4.13 -8.63
CA PRO A 48 -1.85 5.21 -8.43
C PRO A 48 -2.70 5.52 -9.68
N ALA A 49 -2.27 5.08 -10.86
CA ALA A 49 -3.02 5.17 -12.11
C ALA A 49 -3.90 3.94 -12.42
N GLY A 50 -3.99 2.97 -11.50
CA GLY A 50 -4.74 1.72 -11.68
C GLY A 50 -4.04 0.66 -12.55
N LYS A 51 -2.83 0.96 -13.03
CA LYS A 51 -1.99 -0.02 -13.74
C LYS A 51 -1.52 -1.08 -12.76
N THR A 52 -1.57 -2.35 -13.17
CA THR A 52 -0.99 -3.42 -12.36
C THR A 52 0.52 -3.22 -12.32
N PHE A 53 1.11 -3.34 -11.12
CA PHE A 53 2.57 -3.33 -11.01
C PHE A 53 3.10 -4.69 -11.49
N GLU A 54 3.84 -4.68 -12.60
CA GLU A 54 4.52 -5.85 -13.11
C GLU A 54 6.00 -5.80 -12.77
N PHE A 55 6.48 -6.88 -12.17
CA PHE A 55 7.85 -7.05 -11.73
C PHE A 55 8.56 -8.03 -12.65
N LYS A 56 9.79 -7.70 -13.03
CA LYS A 56 10.62 -8.53 -13.90
C LYS A 56 11.07 -9.83 -13.23
N SER A 57 11.08 -9.87 -11.90
CA SER A 57 11.51 -11.02 -11.12
C SER A 57 10.88 -11.04 -9.72
N ALA A 58 10.87 -12.19 -9.06
CA ALA A 58 10.39 -12.33 -7.68
C ALA A 58 11.23 -11.50 -6.70
N GLU A 59 12.53 -11.39 -6.94
CA GLU A 59 13.47 -10.61 -6.15
C GLU A 59 13.14 -9.12 -6.22
N SER A 60 12.82 -8.58 -7.40
CA SER A 60 12.41 -7.17 -7.53
C SER A 60 11.09 -6.86 -6.82
N ALA A 61 10.14 -7.81 -6.82
CA ALA A 61 8.90 -7.69 -6.08
C ALA A 61 9.12 -7.75 -4.55
N ALA A 62 9.97 -8.67 -4.08
CA ALA A 62 10.35 -8.77 -2.67
C ALA A 62 11.11 -7.51 -2.19
N LEU A 63 11.98 -6.95 -3.04
CA LEU A 63 12.68 -5.70 -2.76
C LEU A 63 11.70 -4.54 -2.60
N TRP A 64 10.68 -4.44 -3.47
CA TRP A 64 9.63 -3.44 -3.32
C TRP A 64 8.91 -3.58 -1.98
N ALA A 65 8.52 -4.79 -1.60
CA ALA A 65 7.82 -5.05 -0.32
C ALA A 65 8.71 -4.66 0.87
N SER A 66 9.98 -5.06 0.87
CA SER A 66 10.96 -4.74 1.91
C SER A 66 11.16 -3.23 2.06
N ILE A 67 11.39 -2.50 0.96
CA ILE A 67 11.57 -1.04 0.98
C ILE A 67 10.34 -0.33 1.55
N ASN A 68 9.14 -0.72 1.12
CA ASN A 68 7.91 -0.06 1.57
C ASN A 68 7.60 -0.38 3.04
N LYS A 69 7.82 -1.62 3.48
CA LYS A 69 7.75 -1.98 4.90
C LYS A 69 8.68 -1.11 5.75
N GLN A 70 9.97 -1.08 5.40
CA GLN A 70 10.97 -0.28 6.11
C GLN A 70 10.63 1.22 6.13
N ARG A 71 10.11 1.78 5.04
CA ARG A 71 9.66 3.19 5.00
C ARG A 71 8.54 3.45 6.00
N GLY A 72 7.57 2.55 6.10
CA GLY A 72 6.47 2.67 7.04
C GLY A 72 6.88 2.47 8.49
N GLU A 73 7.78 1.53 8.76
CA GLU A 73 8.36 1.32 10.10
C GLU A 73 9.13 2.56 10.57
N ARG A 74 10.02 3.10 9.72
CA ARG A 74 10.74 4.35 10.02
C ARG A 74 9.82 5.55 10.23
N GLU A 75 8.71 5.63 9.50
CA GLU A 75 7.71 6.68 9.72
C GLU A 75 7.05 6.55 11.11
N ARG A 76 6.74 5.32 11.55
CA ARG A 76 6.23 5.06 12.92
C ARG A 76 7.27 5.39 13.99
N GLU A 77 8.52 4.98 13.81
CA GLU A 77 9.64 5.28 14.72
C GLU A 77 9.88 6.79 14.84
N LEU A 78 9.87 7.52 13.72
CA LEU A 78 10.01 8.98 13.72
C LEU A 78 8.89 9.65 14.52
N ILE A 79 7.63 9.24 14.29
CA ILE A 79 6.49 9.80 15.02
C ILE A 79 6.59 9.50 16.52
N ALA A 80 7.10 8.32 16.91
CA ALA A 80 7.28 7.95 18.31
C ALA A 80 8.41 8.73 19.02
N THR A 81 9.38 9.26 18.28
CA THR A 81 10.57 9.93 18.83
C THR A 81 10.48 11.45 18.85
N ILE A 82 9.64 12.06 18.00
CA ILE A 82 9.44 13.52 17.99
C ILE A 82 8.33 13.90 18.98
N GLY A 83 8.53 15.00 19.73
CA GLY A 83 7.54 15.50 20.70
C GLY A 83 6.18 15.81 20.07
N ALA A 84 5.10 15.76 20.86
CA ALA A 84 3.71 15.84 20.38
C ALA A 84 3.42 17.07 19.49
N GLU A 85 3.99 18.24 19.82
CA GLU A 85 3.86 19.45 19.00
C GLU A 85 4.47 19.27 17.60
N ASN A 86 5.63 18.63 17.51
CA ASN A 86 6.29 18.33 16.23
C ASN A 86 5.55 17.24 15.45
N VAL A 87 4.90 16.28 16.13
CA VAL A 87 4.03 15.29 15.48
C VAL A 87 2.86 15.98 14.78
N ALA A 88 2.21 16.96 15.43
CA ALA A 88 1.09 17.69 14.85
C ALA A 88 1.51 18.44 13.57
N VAL A 89 2.65 19.15 13.61
CA VAL A 89 3.22 19.86 12.45
C VAL A 89 3.58 18.88 11.34
N TYR A 90 4.22 17.76 11.67
CA TYR A 90 4.58 16.71 10.72
C TYR A 90 3.35 16.14 10.01
N ARG A 91 2.32 15.75 10.77
CA ARG A 91 1.05 15.22 10.25
C ARG A 91 0.34 16.23 9.36
N ALA A 92 0.28 17.50 9.76
CA ALA A 92 -0.33 18.57 8.95
C ALA A 92 0.37 18.73 7.58
N ARG A 93 1.71 18.72 7.56
CA ARG A 93 2.47 18.80 6.30
C ARG A 93 2.27 17.57 5.42
N LYS A 94 2.22 16.37 6.01
CA LYS A 94 1.96 15.13 5.28
C LYS A 94 0.53 15.08 4.73
N ARG A 95 -0.45 15.62 5.46
CA ARG A 95 -1.86 15.66 5.02
C ARG A 95 -2.01 16.37 3.67
N GLY A 96 -1.49 17.58 3.50
CA GLY A 96 -1.63 18.31 2.22
C GLY A 96 -1.01 17.55 1.03
N ALA A 97 0.08 16.82 1.24
CA ALA A 97 0.67 15.98 0.22
C ALA A 97 -0.24 14.77 -0.11
N LEU A 98 -0.82 14.12 0.90
CA LEU A 98 -1.73 12.99 0.68
C LEU A 98 -3.06 13.41 0.07
N GLU A 99 -3.59 14.60 0.38
CA GLU A 99 -4.80 15.15 -0.24
C GLU A 99 -4.62 15.31 -1.76
N THR A 100 -3.46 15.82 -2.17
CA THR A 100 -3.09 15.93 -3.60
C THR A 100 -3.04 14.54 -4.26
N VAL A 101 -2.43 13.56 -3.59
CA VAL A 101 -2.35 12.19 -4.10
C VAL A 101 -3.74 11.54 -4.16
N ALA A 102 -4.59 11.75 -3.15
CA ALA A 102 -5.96 11.25 -3.11
C ALA A 102 -6.78 11.80 -4.28
N GLY A 103 -6.66 13.11 -4.56
CA GLY A 103 -7.27 13.76 -5.73
C GLY A 103 -6.82 13.14 -7.06
N ASN A 104 -5.53 12.83 -7.20
CA ASN A 104 -5.01 12.18 -8.39
C ASN A 104 -5.50 10.73 -8.53
N VAL A 105 -5.59 10.00 -7.43
CA VAL A 105 -6.05 8.61 -7.37
C VAL A 105 -7.54 8.51 -7.71
N ILE A 106 -8.39 9.37 -7.14
CA ILE A 106 -9.83 9.38 -7.45
C ILE A 106 -10.09 9.78 -8.91
N ALA A 107 -9.34 10.76 -9.43
CA ALA A 107 -9.43 11.14 -10.83
C ALA A 107 -8.99 10.00 -11.76
N ALA A 108 -7.97 9.21 -11.37
CA ALA A 108 -7.59 8.01 -12.10
C ALA A 108 -8.67 6.93 -12.05
N ALA A 109 -9.32 6.73 -10.91
CA ALA A 109 -10.41 5.78 -10.74
C ALA A 109 -11.57 6.04 -11.73
N GLY A 110 -11.94 7.31 -11.92
CA GLY A 110 -12.98 7.73 -12.87
C GLY A 110 -12.68 7.38 -14.33
N ARG A 111 -11.41 7.14 -14.69
CA ARG A 111 -10.98 6.78 -16.05
C ARG A 111 -10.86 5.26 -16.27
N LEU A 112 -11.01 4.45 -15.23
CA LEU A 112 -10.85 2.99 -15.34
C LEU A 112 -12.15 2.31 -15.77
N ALA A 113 -12.05 1.44 -16.78
CA ALA A 113 -13.15 0.55 -17.17
C ALA A 113 -13.33 -0.64 -16.22
N ASN A 114 -12.26 -1.08 -15.54
CA ASN A 114 -12.29 -2.22 -14.62
C ASN A 114 -12.84 -1.79 -13.24
N GLY A 115 -14.01 -2.31 -12.88
CA GLY A 115 -14.70 -2.00 -11.61
C GLY A 115 -13.87 -2.31 -10.36
N ALA A 116 -13.24 -3.49 -10.28
CA ALA A 116 -12.45 -3.88 -9.11
C ALA A 116 -11.20 -2.99 -8.90
N LYS A 117 -10.56 -2.53 -9.99
CA LYS A 117 -9.46 -1.57 -9.89
C LYS A 117 -9.95 -0.17 -9.50
N ARG A 118 -11.12 0.24 -10.00
CA ARG A 118 -11.77 1.49 -9.62
C ARG A 118 -12.08 1.51 -8.12
N GLU A 119 -12.69 0.45 -7.60
CA GLU A 119 -12.96 0.29 -6.16
C GLU A 119 -11.69 0.36 -5.32
N ALA A 120 -10.62 -0.32 -5.74
CA ALA A 120 -9.35 -0.27 -5.02
C ALA A 120 -8.72 1.13 -4.99
N LEU A 121 -8.82 1.91 -6.10
CA LEU A 121 -8.35 3.30 -6.10
C LEU A 121 -9.25 4.22 -5.26
N ILE A 122 -10.57 4.01 -5.26
CA ILE A 122 -11.48 4.77 -4.38
C ILE A 122 -11.13 4.51 -2.91
N ALA A 123 -10.95 3.23 -2.53
CA ALA A 123 -10.55 2.85 -1.18
C ALA A 123 -9.19 3.47 -0.78
N GLU A 124 -8.20 3.41 -1.67
CA GLU A 124 -6.90 4.05 -1.47
C GLU A 124 -7.04 5.57 -1.26
N SER A 125 -7.92 6.24 -2.02
CA SER A 125 -8.15 7.69 -1.86
C SER A 125 -8.73 8.04 -0.49
N PHE A 126 -9.68 7.26 0.03
CA PHE A 126 -10.21 7.46 1.38
C PHE A 126 -9.14 7.18 2.44
N PHE A 127 -8.39 6.10 2.29
CA PHE A 127 -7.28 5.78 3.20
C PHE A 127 -6.24 6.91 3.26
N LEU A 128 -5.90 7.51 2.12
CA LEU A 128 -4.97 8.65 2.05
C LEU A 128 -5.48 9.87 2.83
N MET A 129 -6.78 10.14 2.76
CA MET A 129 -7.41 11.24 3.49
C MET A 129 -7.47 10.95 5.00
N GLU A 130 -7.73 9.70 5.38
CA GLU A 130 -7.94 9.29 6.78
C GLU A 130 -6.66 8.96 7.54
N LYS A 131 -5.57 8.58 6.85
CA LYS A 131 -4.30 8.11 7.47
C LYS A 131 -3.78 9.03 8.57
N TRP A 132 -4.07 10.33 8.50
CA TRP A 132 -3.66 11.34 9.48
C TRP A 132 -4.81 12.04 10.20
N ASN A 133 -6.03 11.50 10.13
CA ASN A 133 -7.22 12.06 10.80
C ASN A 133 -7.52 11.41 12.16
N GLY A 134 -6.81 10.35 12.54
CA GLY A 134 -6.90 9.70 13.85
C GLY A 134 -5.73 10.02 14.77
N ASN A 135 -6.05 10.28 16.05
CA ASN A 135 -5.17 10.64 17.17
C ASN A 135 -3.97 9.68 17.35
#